data_AF-A0AAU9VG85-F1
#
_entry.id   AF-A0AAU9VG85-F1
#
_cell.length_a   1.000
_cell.length_b   1.000
_cell.length_c   1.000
_cell.angle_alpha   90.00
_cell.angle_beta   90.00
_cell.angle_gamma   90.00
#
_symmetry.space_group_name_H-M   'P 1'
#
loop_
_entity.id
_entity.type
_entity.pdbx_description
1 polymer ?
#
loop_
_entity_poly.entity_id
_entity_poly.type
_entity_poly.pdbx_seq_one_letter_code
_entity_poly.pdbx_strand_id
1 'polypeptide(L)'
;MVRKIAFTFAEVNHLKHNFNKKFRMAGKDWFYGFKKRHPNISLRRPQSTSINRITAFNKTGVKMFFNNLEALQIKHQFDANRVYNVDETGISNVQRNSRILAPKGQKQVGMITSGERGITITVVCAFSASGNYIPPFFIFKRKRMNAQLLRGGNSDMVAAVSDSGWINENLFVDWLHHFISYAKPSVEKPILLVLDNHESHVSLTCYLLCCKNGIVLLSLPPHTSHRMQPLDLTYFGPLKTAYNRECDSYMASNVGRRITQYEVVELFTKAFNRVSNIEKAANGFRAAGIWPLDATKFDEQFLEATSPDIQSIPSNNQCTQVAQEAHTSEEKGTIAPEAQTIKSMCQITNLDESIPLTEIANVPEISQPKTRQTSRKRHSTIITSTPMTDALEEKEQKRKKKEQIKFNENIVNKDKKDVKNLKFSENKNNKEKKNTEKVKSKSQEEHFCLICDEKYEEPIIEDWIMCYKCQLWAHEKCTSGESTSKGYLCDLCSD
;
A
#
# COMPACT_ATOMS: atom_id res chain seq x y z
N MET A 1 7.24 26.73 9.87
CA MET A 1 8.03 27.03 8.66
C MET A 1 7.92 28.51 8.29
N VAL A 2 6.81 28.98 7.70
CA VAL A 2 6.59 30.39 7.23
C VAL A 2 7.13 31.48 8.16
N ARG A 3 6.81 31.47 9.46
CA ARG A 3 7.29 32.49 10.42
C ARG A 3 8.82 32.56 10.58
N LYS A 4 9.55 31.47 10.33
CA LYS A 4 11.03 31.45 10.31
C LYS A 4 11.55 31.98 8.98
N ILE A 5 10.97 31.54 7.86
CA ILE A 5 11.31 32.03 6.52
C ILE A 5 11.13 33.56 6.43
N ALA A 6 10.03 34.10 6.96
CA ALA A 6 9.79 35.54 7.02
C ALA A 6 10.84 36.32 7.84
N PHE A 7 11.43 35.69 8.86
CA PHE A 7 12.55 36.27 9.61
C PHE A 7 13.83 36.25 8.76
N THR A 8 14.17 35.10 8.16
CA THR A 8 15.36 35.00 7.32
C THR A 8 15.28 35.95 6.12
N PHE A 9 14.14 36.00 5.42
CA PHE A 9 13.90 36.93 4.31
C PHE A 9 14.10 38.39 4.71
N ALA A 10 13.63 38.77 5.90
CA ALA A 10 13.71 40.15 6.37
C ALA A 10 15.13 40.53 6.87
N GLU A 11 15.87 39.62 7.51
CA GLU A 11 17.28 39.86 7.87
C GLU A 11 18.18 39.88 6.61
N VAL A 12 17.95 38.99 5.63
CA VAL A 12 18.72 38.91 4.36
C VAL A 12 18.51 40.13 3.47
N ASN A 13 17.28 40.64 3.38
CA ASN A 13 16.94 41.85 2.62
C ASN A 13 17.04 43.13 3.47
N HIS A 14 17.69 43.08 4.64
CA HIS A 14 17.89 44.21 5.57
C HIS A 14 16.61 45.01 5.92
N LEU A 15 15.44 44.36 5.86
CA LEU A 15 14.13 45.00 6.08
C LEU A 15 13.92 45.28 7.57
N LYS A 16 13.50 46.51 7.90
CA LYS A 16 13.19 46.92 9.27
C LYS A 16 12.03 46.09 9.84
N HIS A 17 12.32 45.22 10.83
CA HIS A 17 11.32 44.34 11.43
C HIS A 17 11.39 44.28 12.98
N ASN A 18 10.25 44.00 13.61
CA ASN A 18 10.13 43.78 15.05
C ASN A 18 10.11 42.27 15.44
N PHE A 19 10.59 41.40 14.56
CA PHE A 19 10.58 39.95 14.77
C PHE A 19 11.53 39.50 15.88
N ASN A 20 11.25 38.33 16.46
CA ASN A 20 11.99 37.85 17.61
C ASN A 20 13.35 37.26 17.19
N LYS A 21 14.43 37.99 17.45
CA LYS A 21 15.82 37.60 17.12
C LYS A 21 16.29 36.37 17.89
N LYS A 22 15.91 36.18 19.16
CA LYS A 22 16.27 35.01 19.99
C LYS A 22 15.73 33.70 19.41
N PHE A 23 14.49 33.70 18.90
CA PHE A 23 13.84 32.54 18.30
C PHE A 23 13.92 32.51 16.75
N ARG A 24 14.57 33.49 16.13
CA ARG A 24 14.71 33.70 14.68
C ARG A 24 13.39 33.49 13.93
N MET A 25 12.32 34.16 14.38
CA MET A 25 10.99 34.06 13.78
C MET A 25 10.09 35.28 14.01
N ALA A 26 9.22 35.56 13.03
CA ALA A 26 8.14 36.54 13.14
C ALA A 26 7.11 36.18 14.23
N GLY A 27 6.34 37.15 14.73
CA GLY A 27 5.32 36.97 15.77
C GLY A 27 4.13 36.09 15.35
N LYS A 28 3.25 35.74 16.31
CA LYS A 28 1.96 35.08 15.99
C LYS A 28 1.01 36.05 15.28
N ASP A 29 0.96 37.30 15.74
CA ASP A 29 0.05 38.33 15.20
C ASP A 29 0.43 38.74 13.78
N TRP A 30 1.73 38.80 13.48
CA TRP A 30 2.23 38.93 12.11
C TRP A 30 1.71 37.80 11.20
N PHE A 31 1.68 36.55 11.68
CA PHE A 31 1.18 35.42 10.89
C PHE A 31 -0.34 35.48 10.68
N TYR A 32 -1.10 35.90 11.70
CA TYR A 32 -2.55 36.13 11.55
C TYR A 32 -2.84 37.30 10.60
N GLY A 33 -2.08 38.40 10.69
CA GLY A 33 -2.17 39.54 9.77
C GLY A 33 -1.75 39.20 8.33
N PHE A 34 -0.72 38.37 8.15
CA PHE A 34 -0.34 37.79 6.85
C PHE A 34 -1.49 36.97 6.26
N LYS A 35 -2.07 36.04 7.04
CA LYS A 35 -3.23 35.26 6.59
C LYS A 35 -4.46 36.13 6.25
N LYS A 36 -4.69 37.23 6.99
CA LYS A 36 -5.78 38.18 6.71
C LYS A 36 -5.56 38.95 5.40
N ARG A 37 -4.31 39.28 5.05
CA ARG A 37 -3.95 39.96 3.78
C ARG A 37 -3.96 39.04 2.57
N HIS A 38 -3.79 37.73 2.76
CA HIS A 38 -3.76 36.73 1.69
C HIS A 38 -4.88 35.69 1.87
N PRO A 39 -6.16 36.06 1.62
CA PRO A 39 -7.31 35.19 1.86
C PRO A 39 -7.32 33.94 0.97
N ASN A 40 -6.60 33.98 -0.16
CA ASN A 40 -6.32 32.85 -1.05
C ASN A 40 -5.39 31.79 -0.44
N ILE A 41 -4.74 32.04 0.71
CA ILE A 41 -3.82 31.09 1.35
C ILE A 41 -4.49 30.46 2.59
N SER A 42 -4.61 29.13 2.59
CA SER A 42 -5.18 28.36 3.70
C SER A 42 -4.16 27.47 4.39
N LEU A 43 -4.19 27.40 5.72
CA LEU A 43 -3.35 26.47 6.49
C LEU A 43 -3.91 25.06 6.32
N ARG A 44 -3.22 24.23 5.54
CA ARG A 44 -3.53 22.80 5.36
C ARG A 44 -2.51 21.94 6.09
N ARG A 45 -2.95 20.79 6.60
CA ARG A 45 -2.04 19.70 6.99
C ARG A 45 -1.75 18.89 5.72
N PRO A 46 -0.49 18.75 5.27
CA PRO A 46 -0.20 17.93 4.10
C PRO A 46 -0.61 16.48 4.37
N GLN A 47 -1.14 15.81 3.35
CA GLN A 47 -1.43 14.39 3.42
C GLN A 47 -0.11 13.62 3.54
N SER A 48 -0.07 12.60 4.38
CA SER A 48 1.11 11.73 4.47
C SER A 48 1.13 10.82 3.25
N THR A 49 1.90 11.21 2.24
CA THR A 49 2.16 10.42 1.04
C THR A 49 3.54 9.79 1.19
N SER A 50 3.59 8.46 1.27
CA SER A 50 4.87 7.71 1.33
C SER A 50 5.73 8.01 0.10
N ILE A 51 7.05 8.09 0.26
CA ILE A 51 8.01 8.33 -0.84
C ILE A 51 7.74 7.42 -2.05
N ASN A 52 7.45 6.13 -1.83
CA ASN A 52 7.12 5.15 -2.87
C ASN A 52 5.89 5.52 -3.72
N ARG A 53 4.92 6.27 -3.18
CA ARG A 53 3.75 6.76 -3.94
C ARG A 53 4.10 7.98 -4.80
N ILE A 54 5.01 8.84 -4.32
CA ILE A 54 5.50 10.00 -5.06
C ILE A 54 6.39 9.54 -6.22
N THR A 55 7.31 8.60 -5.99
CA THR A 55 8.24 8.11 -7.02
C THR A 55 7.59 7.14 -8.02
N ALA A 56 6.54 6.41 -7.63
CA ALA A 56 5.82 5.51 -8.53
C ALA A 56 4.73 6.20 -9.36
N PHE A 57 4.15 7.30 -8.88
CA PHE A 57 3.24 8.14 -9.68
C PHE A 57 4.03 9.03 -10.66
N ASN A 58 4.72 8.40 -11.60
CA ASN A 58 5.48 9.08 -12.66
C ASN A 58 4.71 9.12 -13.98
N LYS A 59 4.94 10.20 -14.76
CA LYS A 59 4.27 10.46 -16.04
C LYS A 59 4.38 9.29 -17.02
N THR A 60 5.54 8.61 -17.08
CA THR A 60 5.77 7.46 -17.95
C THR A 60 4.86 6.28 -17.61
N GLY A 61 4.80 5.86 -16.35
CA GLY A 61 3.98 4.72 -15.92
C GLY A 61 2.48 4.95 -16.09
N VAL A 62 2.02 6.18 -15.83
CA VAL A 62 0.62 6.58 -16.05
C VAL A 62 0.30 6.65 -17.55
N LYS A 63 1.18 7.24 -18.37
CA LYS A 63 1.03 7.25 -19.83
C LYS A 63 1.00 5.84 -20.43
N MET A 64 1.85 4.92 -19.96
CA MET A 64 1.81 3.51 -20.38
C MET A 64 0.47 2.85 -20.08
N PHE A 65 -0.13 3.12 -18.91
CA PHE A 65 -1.46 2.60 -18.57
C PHE A 65 -2.52 3.15 -19.54
N PHE A 66 -2.54 4.46 -19.80
CA PHE A 66 -3.51 5.05 -20.73
C PHE A 66 -3.34 4.59 -22.17
N ASN A 67 -2.10 4.49 -22.68
CA ASN A 67 -1.83 3.91 -23.99
C ASN A 67 -2.37 2.46 -24.11
N ASN A 68 -2.20 1.64 -23.07
CA ASN A 68 -2.74 0.29 -23.02
C ASN A 68 -4.28 0.30 -23.00
N LEU A 69 -4.89 1.20 -22.22
CA LEU A 69 -6.33 1.36 -22.11
C LEU A 69 -6.96 1.82 -23.44
N GLU A 70 -6.35 2.78 -24.13
CA GLU A 70 -6.76 3.25 -25.46
C GLU A 70 -6.68 2.12 -26.50
N ALA A 71 -5.57 1.40 -26.56
CA ALA A 71 -5.40 0.27 -27.49
C ALA A 71 -6.45 -0.83 -27.24
N LEU A 72 -6.77 -1.12 -25.98
CA LEU A 72 -7.83 -2.05 -25.60
C LEU A 72 -9.23 -1.52 -25.96
N GLN A 73 -9.50 -0.23 -25.75
CA GLN A 73 -10.77 0.40 -26.09
C GLN A 73 -11.01 0.44 -27.60
N ILE A 74 -9.98 0.71 -28.41
CA ILE A 74 -10.04 0.67 -29.87
C ILE A 74 -10.33 -0.77 -30.35
N LYS A 75 -9.64 -1.75 -29.77
CA LYS A 75 -9.75 -3.17 -30.17
C LYS A 75 -11.08 -3.82 -29.81
N HIS A 76 -11.63 -3.51 -28.64
CA HIS A 76 -12.77 -4.25 -28.06
C HIS A 76 -14.02 -3.40 -27.85
N GLN A 77 -13.93 -2.07 -27.98
CA GLN A 77 -15.06 -1.14 -27.92
C GLN A 77 -15.95 -1.36 -26.68
N PHE A 78 -15.32 -1.40 -25.49
CA PHE A 78 -16.04 -1.68 -24.26
C PHE A 78 -17.08 -0.59 -23.95
N ASP A 79 -18.27 -1.02 -23.57
CA ASP A 79 -19.30 -0.19 -22.95
C ASP A 79 -19.04 0.05 -21.46
N ALA A 80 -19.67 1.08 -20.89
CA ALA A 80 -19.58 1.41 -19.46
C ALA A 80 -19.96 0.24 -18.53
N ASN A 81 -20.86 -0.65 -18.98
CA ASN A 81 -21.29 -1.85 -18.24
C ASN A 81 -20.34 -3.04 -18.38
N ARG A 82 -19.27 -2.92 -19.19
CA ARG A 82 -18.20 -3.92 -19.41
C ARG A 82 -16.82 -3.45 -18.97
N VAL A 83 -16.69 -2.25 -18.40
CA VAL A 83 -15.46 -1.79 -17.72
C VAL A 83 -15.68 -1.89 -16.22
N TYR A 84 -15.00 -2.84 -15.57
CA TYR A 84 -15.06 -3.10 -14.14
C TYR A 84 -13.77 -2.74 -13.42
N ASN A 85 -13.92 -2.39 -12.14
CA ASN A 85 -12.82 -2.22 -11.21
C ASN A 85 -12.99 -3.19 -10.04
N VAL A 86 -11.90 -3.83 -9.60
CA VAL A 86 -11.83 -4.68 -8.39
C VAL A 86 -10.68 -4.25 -7.49
N ASP A 87 -10.90 -4.33 -6.18
CA ASP A 87 -9.94 -4.00 -5.12
C ASP A 87 -10.36 -4.68 -3.80
N GLU A 88 -9.39 -4.97 -2.93
CA GLU A 88 -9.64 -5.49 -1.59
C GLU A 88 -9.76 -4.40 -0.54
N THR A 89 -10.57 -4.65 0.50
CA THR A 89 -10.64 -3.76 1.66
C THR A 89 -10.74 -4.51 2.98
N GLY A 90 -9.91 -4.11 3.94
CA GLY A 90 -10.00 -4.61 5.32
C GLY A 90 -11.14 -3.94 6.10
N ILE A 91 -12.01 -4.76 6.69
CA ILE A 91 -13.08 -4.38 7.60
C ILE A 91 -12.83 -5.03 8.97
N SER A 92 -12.99 -4.27 10.05
CA SER A 92 -12.71 -4.71 11.42
C SER A 92 -14.00 -4.97 12.19
N ASN A 93 -14.06 -6.01 13.02
CA ASN A 93 -15.16 -6.20 13.98
C ASN A 93 -15.12 -5.23 15.18
N VAL A 94 -14.07 -4.42 15.30
CA VAL A 94 -13.97 -3.28 16.21
C VAL A 94 -14.10 -1.99 15.41
N GLN A 95 -15.08 -1.16 15.77
CA GLN A 95 -15.33 0.12 15.12
C GLN A 95 -14.22 1.14 15.42
N ARG A 96 -14.10 2.17 14.57
CA ARG A 96 -13.22 3.31 14.83
C ARG A 96 -13.97 4.41 15.57
N ASN A 97 -13.39 4.89 16.66
CA ASN A 97 -13.99 5.95 17.47
C ASN A 97 -14.24 7.21 16.63
N SER A 98 -15.48 7.69 16.68
CA SER A 98 -15.87 8.96 16.06
C SER A 98 -15.29 10.14 16.85
N ARG A 99 -15.26 11.33 16.23
CA ARG A 99 -14.91 12.56 16.95
C ARG A 99 -16.14 13.06 17.68
N ILE A 100 -16.03 13.15 19.00
CA ILE A 100 -17.08 13.62 19.90
C ILE A 100 -16.74 15.01 20.47
N LEU A 101 -17.77 15.78 20.80
CA LEU A 101 -17.62 17.02 21.56
C LEU A 101 -17.62 16.68 23.05
N ALA A 102 -16.67 17.26 23.80
CA ALA A 102 -16.57 17.09 25.24
C ALA A 102 -16.23 18.43 25.91
N PRO A 103 -16.66 18.65 27.17
CA PRO A 103 -16.26 19.79 27.99
C PRO A 103 -14.76 20.11 27.94
N LYS A 104 -14.43 21.39 27.74
CA LYS A 104 -13.05 21.88 27.65
C LYS A 104 -12.32 21.63 28.98
N GLY A 105 -11.27 20.82 28.94
CA GLY A 105 -10.49 20.43 30.13
C GLY A 105 -10.73 19.00 30.60
N GLN A 106 -11.77 18.32 30.10
CA GLN A 106 -11.98 16.89 30.36
C GLN A 106 -10.87 16.05 29.70
N LYS A 107 -10.08 15.35 30.53
CA LYS A 107 -8.93 14.55 30.07
C LYS A 107 -9.31 13.15 29.59
N GLN A 108 -10.36 12.56 30.15
CA GLN A 108 -10.86 11.23 29.79
C GLN A 108 -12.27 11.36 29.22
N VAL A 109 -12.45 10.89 27.98
CA VAL A 109 -13.76 10.79 27.32
C VAL A 109 -13.85 9.38 26.76
N GLY A 110 -14.61 8.52 27.43
CA GLY A 110 -14.79 7.13 27.05
C GLY A 110 -15.85 6.96 25.96
N MET A 111 -15.66 5.98 25.09
CA MET A 111 -16.70 5.47 24.19
C MET A 111 -16.61 3.95 24.20
N ILE A 112 -17.77 3.27 24.26
CA ILE A 112 -17.82 1.81 24.26
C ILE A 112 -17.43 1.30 22.87
N THR A 113 -16.40 0.47 22.79
CA THR A 113 -16.01 -0.25 21.57
C THR A 113 -16.34 -1.74 21.70
N SER A 114 -16.46 -2.43 20.57
CA SER A 114 -16.63 -3.88 20.51
C SER A 114 -15.46 -4.67 21.15
N GLY A 115 -14.28 -4.06 21.24
CA GLY A 115 -13.10 -4.66 21.88
C GLY A 115 -11.85 -3.79 21.74
N GLU A 116 -10.73 -4.28 22.29
CA GLU A 116 -9.43 -3.59 22.27
C GLU A 116 -8.63 -3.84 20.99
N ARG A 117 -8.68 -5.07 20.46
CA ARG A 117 -8.07 -5.46 19.19
C ARG A 117 -9.11 -6.12 18.31
N GLY A 118 -9.23 -5.63 17.07
CA GLY A 118 -10.12 -6.20 16.06
C GLY A 118 -9.44 -7.26 15.21
N ILE A 119 -10.21 -8.25 14.78
CA ILE A 119 -9.87 -9.14 13.67
C ILE A 119 -10.31 -8.42 12.38
N THR A 120 -9.41 -8.31 11.42
CA THR A 120 -9.71 -7.81 10.08
C THR A 120 -10.23 -8.94 9.21
N ILE A 121 -11.39 -8.73 8.60
CA ILE A 121 -11.95 -9.52 7.51
C ILE A 121 -11.58 -8.78 6.22
N THR A 122 -11.04 -9.49 5.23
CA THR A 122 -10.80 -8.90 3.90
C THR A 122 -12.07 -9.06 3.07
N VAL A 123 -12.48 -8.00 2.36
CA VAL A 123 -13.64 -8.02 1.47
C VAL A 123 -13.19 -7.58 0.08
N VAL A 124 -13.39 -8.44 -0.91
CA VAL A 124 -13.20 -8.12 -2.32
C VAL A 124 -14.48 -7.47 -2.84
N CYS A 125 -14.37 -6.27 -3.39
CA CYS A 125 -15.49 -5.53 -3.98
C CYS A 125 -15.20 -5.24 -5.44
N ALA A 126 -16.22 -5.22 -6.29
CA ALA A 126 -16.10 -4.76 -7.66
C ALA A 126 -17.34 -4.02 -8.15
N PHE A 127 -17.16 -3.06 -9.06
CA PHE A 127 -18.27 -2.40 -9.75
C PHE A 127 -17.89 -1.99 -11.19
N SER A 128 -18.89 -1.88 -12.07
CA SER A 128 -18.74 -1.35 -13.42
C SER A 128 -18.76 0.18 -13.47
N ALA A 129 -18.28 0.77 -14.56
CA ALA A 129 -18.42 2.20 -14.81
C ALA A 129 -19.88 2.66 -15.00
N SER A 130 -20.79 1.74 -15.35
CA SER A 130 -22.24 1.95 -15.35
C SER A 130 -22.90 1.84 -13.97
N GLY A 131 -22.16 1.48 -12.91
CA GLY A 131 -22.70 1.33 -11.55
C GLY A 131 -23.29 -0.04 -11.21
N ASN A 132 -22.97 -1.08 -11.98
CA ASN A 132 -23.35 -2.45 -11.63
C ASN A 132 -22.36 -2.97 -10.58
N TYR A 133 -22.83 -3.22 -9.36
CA TYR A 133 -22.02 -3.78 -8.28
C TYR A 133 -22.03 -5.31 -8.32
N ILE A 134 -20.86 -5.91 -8.14
CA ILE A 134 -20.72 -7.36 -7.92
C ILE A 134 -20.93 -7.64 -6.42
N PRO A 135 -21.68 -8.68 -6.04
CA PRO A 135 -21.86 -9.03 -4.64
C PRO A 135 -20.53 -9.23 -3.91
N PRO A 136 -20.35 -8.66 -2.71
CA PRO A 136 -19.10 -8.76 -1.95
C PRO A 136 -18.65 -10.21 -1.68
N PHE A 137 -17.34 -10.42 -1.75
CA PHE A 137 -16.70 -11.70 -1.43
C PHE A 137 -15.83 -11.54 -0.18
N PHE A 138 -16.16 -12.26 0.89
CA PHE A 138 -15.52 -12.14 2.20
C PHE A 138 -14.44 -13.19 2.39
N ILE A 139 -13.31 -12.82 3.00
CA ILE A 139 -12.22 -13.71 3.36
C ILE A 139 -11.94 -13.56 4.85
N PHE A 140 -12.25 -14.60 5.61
CA PHE A 140 -12.09 -14.64 7.07
C PHE A 140 -10.78 -15.33 7.46
N LYS A 141 -10.10 -14.79 8.48
CA LYS A 141 -8.91 -15.42 9.07
C LYS A 141 -9.27 -16.67 9.88
N ARG A 142 -9.36 -17.84 9.22
CA ARG A 142 -9.78 -19.12 9.83
C ARG A 142 -9.20 -20.33 9.08
N LYS A 143 -9.09 -21.46 9.79
CA LYS A 143 -8.78 -22.80 9.23
C LYS A 143 -9.99 -23.58 8.71
N ARG A 144 -11.20 -23.22 9.16
CA ARG A 144 -12.44 -23.94 8.84
C ARG A 144 -13.58 -22.95 8.59
N MET A 145 -14.32 -23.21 7.51
CA MET A 145 -15.53 -22.48 7.17
C MET A 145 -16.64 -22.77 8.19
N ASN A 146 -17.51 -21.79 8.43
CA ASN A 146 -18.74 -21.93 9.22
C ASN A 146 -19.84 -21.14 8.52
N ALA A 147 -20.99 -21.77 8.26
CA ALA A 147 -22.14 -21.13 7.60
C ALA A 147 -22.61 -19.84 8.32
N GLN A 148 -22.45 -19.76 9.65
CA GLN A 148 -22.78 -18.56 10.43
C GLN A 148 -21.97 -17.31 10.06
N LEU A 149 -20.87 -17.44 9.31
CA LEU A 149 -20.08 -16.30 8.83
C LEU A 149 -20.83 -15.44 7.81
N LEU A 150 -21.80 -16.01 7.08
CA LEU A 150 -22.68 -15.30 6.13
C LEU A 150 -24.03 -14.91 6.75
N ARG A 151 -24.22 -15.06 8.06
CA ARG A 151 -25.50 -14.73 8.72
C ARG A 151 -25.84 -13.25 8.49
N GLY A 152 -27.06 -12.99 8.02
CA GLY A 152 -27.54 -11.64 7.72
C GLY A 152 -26.96 -11.03 6.44
N GLY A 153 -26.20 -11.80 5.65
CA GLY A 153 -25.81 -11.44 4.30
C GLY A 153 -26.95 -11.60 3.29
N ASN A 154 -26.86 -10.89 2.17
CA ASN A 154 -27.68 -11.18 1.01
C ASN A 154 -27.32 -12.59 0.47
N SER A 155 -28.26 -13.28 -0.17
CA SER A 155 -28.07 -14.65 -0.69
C SER A 155 -27.04 -14.77 -1.82
N ASP A 156 -26.62 -13.65 -2.39
CA ASP A 156 -25.63 -13.53 -3.47
C ASP A 156 -24.20 -13.32 -2.94
N MET A 157 -24.01 -13.05 -1.64
CA MET A 157 -22.70 -12.87 -1.02
C MET A 157 -22.00 -14.21 -0.72
N VAL A 158 -20.69 -14.25 -0.96
CA VAL A 158 -19.88 -15.45 -0.77
C VAL A 158 -18.82 -15.21 0.30
N ALA A 159 -18.50 -16.24 1.08
CA ALA A 159 -17.45 -16.19 2.08
C ALA A 159 -16.51 -17.39 1.97
N ALA A 160 -15.22 -17.10 2.05
CA ALA A 160 -14.13 -18.06 2.09
C ALA A 160 -13.26 -17.84 3.35
N VAL A 161 -12.31 -18.74 3.58
CA VAL A 161 -11.41 -18.70 4.73
C VAL A 161 -9.95 -18.85 4.30
N SER A 162 -9.03 -18.19 5.01
CA SER A 162 -7.59 -18.43 4.90
C SER A 162 -6.91 -18.30 6.27
N ASP A 163 -5.78 -18.98 6.47
CA ASP A 163 -4.99 -18.89 7.71
C ASP A 163 -4.51 -17.45 8.01
N SER A 164 -4.27 -16.67 6.96
CA SER A 164 -3.74 -15.31 7.05
C SER A 164 -4.84 -14.24 7.15
N GLY A 165 -6.04 -14.52 6.62
CA GLY A 165 -7.13 -13.55 6.43
C GLY A 165 -6.99 -12.71 5.16
N TRP A 166 -5.93 -12.92 4.37
CA TRP A 166 -5.67 -12.24 3.10
C TRP A 166 -6.06 -13.12 1.92
N ILE A 167 -6.21 -12.48 0.76
CA ILE A 167 -6.40 -13.17 -0.53
C ILE A 167 -5.11 -13.88 -0.98
N ASN A 168 -5.26 -14.94 -1.76
CA ASN A 168 -4.17 -15.70 -2.37
C ASN A 168 -4.56 -16.13 -3.80
N GLU A 169 -3.64 -16.76 -4.55
CA GLU A 169 -3.88 -17.17 -5.94
C GLU A 169 -5.19 -17.98 -6.11
N ASN A 170 -5.47 -18.93 -5.21
CA ASN A 170 -6.66 -19.79 -5.29
C ASN A 170 -7.95 -19.03 -4.96
N LEU A 171 -7.94 -18.23 -3.88
CA LEU A 171 -9.11 -17.41 -3.50
C LEU A 171 -9.46 -16.35 -4.54
N PHE A 172 -8.48 -15.87 -5.31
CA PHE A 172 -8.74 -14.98 -6.44
C PHE A 172 -9.35 -15.74 -7.64
N VAL A 173 -9.01 -17.01 -7.85
CA VAL A 173 -9.71 -17.89 -8.82
C VAL A 173 -11.16 -18.15 -8.38
N ASP A 174 -11.41 -18.43 -7.10
CA ASP A 174 -12.76 -18.57 -6.54
C ASP A 174 -13.57 -17.28 -6.72
N TRP A 175 -12.95 -16.12 -6.47
CA TRP A 175 -13.54 -14.82 -6.73
C TRP A 175 -13.79 -14.56 -8.23
N LEU A 176 -12.91 -15.01 -9.14
CA LEU A 176 -13.14 -14.91 -10.59
C LEU A 176 -14.34 -15.76 -11.03
N HIS A 177 -14.52 -16.96 -10.49
CA HIS A 177 -15.73 -17.76 -10.75
C HIS A 177 -17.01 -17.06 -10.27
N HIS A 178 -16.96 -16.47 -9.07
CA HIS A 178 -18.01 -15.61 -8.56
C HIS A 178 -18.28 -14.43 -9.51
N PHE A 179 -17.27 -13.65 -9.87
CA PHE A 179 -17.35 -12.53 -10.81
C PHE A 179 -17.98 -12.93 -12.16
N ILE A 180 -17.56 -14.05 -12.76
CA ILE A 180 -18.09 -14.55 -14.04
C ILE A 180 -19.60 -14.80 -13.95
N SER A 181 -20.08 -15.36 -12.83
CA SER A 181 -21.51 -15.69 -12.65
C SER A 181 -22.44 -14.45 -12.64
N TYR A 182 -21.95 -13.31 -12.13
CA TYR A 182 -22.71 -12.04 -12.08
C TYR A 182 -22.45 -11.13 -13.28
N ALA A 183 -21.18 -10.93 -13.66
CA ALA A 183 -20.79 -10.02 -14.76
C ALA A 183 -21.09 -10.63 -16.15
N LYS A 184 -21.19 -11.96 -16.25
CA LYS A 184 -21.50 -12.73 -17.47
C LYS A 184 -20.66 -12.28 -18.70
N PRO A 185 -19.32 -12.31 -18.60
CA PRO A 185 -18.44 -12.05 -19.73
C PRO A 185 -18.57 -13.16 -20.79
N SER A 186 -18.15 -12.85 -22.01
CA SER A 186 -18.09 -13.81 -23.12
C SER A 186 -16.96 -13.42 -24.07
N VAL A 187 -16.46 -14.36 -24.87
CA VAL A 187 -15.40 -14.07 -25.87
C VAL A 187 -15.88 -13.07 -26.93
N GLU A 188 -17.14 -13.15 -27.34
CA GLU A 188 -17.77 -12.23 -28.30
C GLU A 188 -17.96 -10.81 -27.75
N LYS A 189 -18.27 -10.71 -26.44
CA LYS A 189 -18.51 -9.44 -25.75
C LYS A 189 -17.64 -9.40 -24.49
N PRO A 190 -16.34 -9.11 -24.64
CA PRO A 190 -15.39 -9.20 -23.54
C PRO A 190 -15.64 -8.13 -22.47
N ILE A 191 -15.10 -8.37 -21.29
CA ILE A 191 -15.12 -7.43 -20.16
C ILE A 191 -13.70 -6.99 -19.84
N LEU A 192 -13.49 -5.68 -19.69
CA LEU A 192 -12.27 -5.11 -19.15
C LEU A 192 -12.37 -5.10 -17.62
N LEU A 193 -11.43 -5.75 -16.94
CA LEU A 193 -11.30 -5.75 -15.50
C LEU A 193 -9.99 -5.06 -15.11
N VAL A 194 -10.11 -3.90 -14.45
CA VAL A 194 -8.99 -3.10 -13.96
C VAL A 194 -8.75 -3.42 -12.48
N LEU A 195 -7.51 -3.76 -12.16
CA LEU A 195 -7.07 -4.22 -10.84
C LEU A 195 -5.63 -3.77 -10.55
N ASP A 196 -5.17 -3.96 -9.32
CA ASP A 196 -3.79 -3.66 -8.94
C ASP A 196 -2.79 -4.74 -9.44
N ASN A 197 -1.49 -4.58 -9.15
CA ASN A 197 -0.44 -5.54 -9.51
C ASN A 197 0.00 -6.42 -8.32
N HIS A 198 -0.94 -6.80 -7.45
CA HIS A 198 -0.68 -7.75 -6.37
C HIS A 198 -0.40 -9.17 -6.92
N GLU A 199 0.38 -9.97 -6.19
CA GLU A 199 0.87 -11.25 -6.72
C GLU A 199 -0.21 -12.34 -6.81
N SER A 200 -1.27 -12.29 -5.99
CA SER A 200 -2.43 -13.18 -6.09
C SER A 200 -3.14 -13.10 -7.44
N HIS A 201 -3.05 -11.96 -8.13
CA HIS A 201 -3.70 -11.71 -9.41
C HIS A 201 -2.93 -12.32 -10.60
N VAL A 202 -1.70 -12.81 -10.35
CA VAL A 202 -0.71 -13.16 -11.39
C VAL A 202 -0.32 -14.64 -11.30
N SER A 203 -1.29 -15.51 -11.63
CA SER A 203 -1.13 -16.97 -11.81
C SER A 203 -1.58 -17.42 -13.21
N LEU A 204 -1.08 -18.56 -13.68
CA LEU A 204 -1.48 -19.15 -14.96
C LEU A 204 -2.95 -19.57 -14.95
N THR A 205 -3.46 -20.09 -13.83
CA THR A 205 -4.88 -20.45 -13.67
C THR A 205 -5.78 -19.24 -13.86
N CYS A 206 -5.43 -18.09 -13.26
CA CYS A 206 -6.16 -16.83 -13.44
C CYS A 206 -6.14 -16.38 -14.90
N TYR A 207 -4.97 -16.42 -15.55
CA TYR A 207 -4.81 -16.08 -16.96
C TYR A 207 -5.73 -16.93 -17.85
N LEU A 208 -5.65 -18.26 -17.73
CA LEU A 208 -6.40 -19.20 -18.56
C LEU A 208 -7.91 -19.06 -18.34
N LEU A 209 -8.34 -18.88 -17.10
CA LEU A 209 -9.76 -18.64 -16.76
C LEU A 209 -10.27 -17.34 -17.37
N CYS A 210 -9.51 -16.25 -17.29
CA CYS A 210 -9.89 -14.97 -17.89
C CYS A 210 -9.98 -15.05 -19.42
N CYS A 211 -8.95 -15.59 -20.08
CA CYS A 211 -8.93 -15.74 -21.53
C CYS A 211 -10.09 -16.62 -22.04
N LYS A 212 -10.37 -17.76 -21.37
CA LYS A 212 -11.49 -18.66 -21.72
C LYS A 212 -12.86 -17.99 -21.65
N ASN A 213 -13.05 -17.02 -20.76
CA ASN A 213 -14.34 -16.36 -20.53
C ASN A 213 -14.44 -14.96 -21.16
N GLY A 214 -13.41 -14.49 -21.89
CA GLY A 214 -13.41 -13.14 -22.48
C GLY A 214 -13.22 -12.01 -21.46
N ILE A 215 -12.47 -12.26 -20.37
CA ILE A 215 -12.05 -11.19 -19.44
C ILE A 215 -10.67 -10.70 -19.89
N VAL A 216 -10.54 -9.39 -20.07
CA VAL A 216 -9.27 -8.69 -20.32
C VAL A 216 -8.81 -8.07 -19.01
N LEU A 217 -7.63 -8.46 -18.52
CA LEU A 217 -7.07 -7.93 -17.28
C LEU A 217 -6.07 -6.80 -17.56
N LEU A 218 -6.33 -5.61 -17.02
CA LEU A 218 -5.42 -4.46 -17.10
C LEU A 218 -4.95 -4.03 -15.71
N SER A 219 -3.65 -4.19 -15.45
CA SER A 219 -3.06 -3.79 -14.16
C SER A 219 -2.78 -2.28 -14.08
N LEU A 220 -3.17 -1.67 -12.96
CA LEU A 220 -2.76 -0.32 -12.61
C LEU A 220 -1.23 -0.23 -12.43
N PRO A 221 -0.61 0.93 -12.67
CA PRO A 221 0.79 1.16 -12.30
C PRO A 221 0.99 0.96 -10.78
N PRO A 222 2.15 0.45 -10.31
CA PRO A 222 2.37 0.20 -8.89
C PRO A 222 2.19 1.44 -8.01
N HIS A 223 1.59 1.27 -6.84
CA HIS A 223 1.37 2.30 -5.81
C HIS A 223 0.52 3.52 -6.24
N THR A 224 -0.17 3.48 -7.38
CA THR A 224 -1.03 4.60 -7.84
C THR A 224 -2.48 4.54 -7.35
N SER A 225 -2.85 3.56 -6.50
CA SER A 225 -4.26 3.33 -6.09
C SER A 225 -4.96 4.61 -5.59
N HIS A 226 -4.26 5.38 -4.75
CA HIS A 226 -4.70 6.68 -4.23
C HIS A 226 -5.03 7.78 -5.27
N ARG A 227 -4.79 7.52 -6.58
CA ARG A 227 -5.11 8.38 -7.72
C ARG A 227 -5.89 7.66 -8.82
N MET A 228 -5.70 6.36 -8.99
CA MET A 228 -6.16 5.60 -10.17
C MET A 228 -7.05 4.39 -9.85
N GLN A 229 -7.38 4.11 -8.58
CA GLN A 229 -8.22 2.98 -8.17
C GLN A 229 -9.64 3.47 -7.81
N PRO A 230 -10.66 3.33 -8.70
CA PRO A 230 -12.02 3.84 -8.48
C PRO A 230 -12.63 3.49 -7.12
N LEU A 231 -12.50 2.24 -6.67
CA LEU A 231 -12.99 1.78 -5.36
C LEU A 231 -12.41 2.57 -4.18
N ASP A 232 -11.10 2.80 -4.21
CA ASP A 232 -10.34 3.52 -3.19
C ASP A 232 -10.69 5.02 -3.17
N LEU A 233 -10.93 5.61 -4.35
CA LEU A 233 -11.22 7.03 -4.54
C LEU A 233 -12.61 7.46 -4.03
N THR A 234 -13.67 6.69 -4.32
CA THR A 234 -15.06 7.15 -4.08
C THR A 234 -15.92 6.23 -3.22
N TYR A 235 -15.54 4.96 -3.05
CA TYR A 235 -16.43 3.95 -2.47
C TYR A 235 -15.99 3.46 -1.08
N PHE A 236 -14.73 3.05 -0.89
CA PHE A 236 -14.27 2.47 0.37
C PHE A 236 -14.29 3.44 1.56
N GLY A 237 -14.05 4.74 1.35
CA GLY A 237 -14.20 5.75 2.40
C GLY A 237 -15.65 5.85 2.93
N PRO A 238 -16.64 6.12 2.06
CA PRO A 238 -18.06 6.10 2.42
C PRO A 238 -18.54 4.75 2.98
N LEU A 239 -18.16 3.62 2.38
CA LEU A 239 -18.54 2.28 2.85
C LEU A 239 -18.06 2.03 4.28
N LYS A 240 -16.77 2.28 4.56
CA LYS A 240 -16.22 2.16 5.93
C LYS A 240 -16.90 3.12 6.90
N THR A 241 -17.31 4.30 6.44
CA THR A 241 -18.05 5.27 7.28
C THR A 241 -19.45 4.77 7.62
N ALA A 242 -20.17 4.19 6.65
CA ALA A 242 -21.48 3.58 6.89
C ALA A 242 -21.36 2.36 7.81
N TYR A 243 -20.43 1.44 7.53
CA TYR A 243 -20.20 0.26 8.36
C TYR A 243 -19.91 0.60 9.83
N ASN A 244 -19.06 1.60 10.12
CA ASN A 244 -18.84 2.02 11.51
C ASN A 244 -20.13 2.51 12.19
N ARG A 245 -21.04 3.18 11.47
CA ARG A 245 -22.34 3.60 12.02
C ARG A 245 -23.26 2.42 12.31
N GLU A 246 -23.26 1.40 11.46
CA GLU A 246 -24.02 0.16 11.71
C GLU A 246 -23.45 -0.58 12.93
N CYS A 247 -22.12 -0.59 13.12
CA CYS A 247 -21.48 -1.09 14.34
C CYS A 247 -21.87 -0.28 15.60
N ASP A 248 -21.86 1.05 15.54
CA ASP A 248 -22.27 1.90 16.66
C ASP A 248 -23.74 1.66 17.03
N SER A 249 -24.63 1.55 16.03
CA SER A 249 -26.05 1.22 16.19
C SER A 249 -26.25 -0.16 16.82
N TYR A 250 -25.48 -1.16 16.38
CA TYR A 250 -25.51 -2.51 16.96
C TYR A 250 -25.09 -2.49 18.44
N MET A 251 -23.99 -1.81 18.78
CA MET A 251 -23.47 -1.73 20.15
C MET A 251 -24.43 -0.97 21.08
N ALA A 252 -25.09 0.08 20.60
CA ALA A 252 -26.13 0.79 21.35
C ALA A 252 -27.37 -0.08 21.60
N SER A 253 -27.75 -0.92 20.63
CA SER A 253 -28.92 -1.79 20.71
C SER A 253 -28.67 -3.10 21.47
N ASN A 254 -27.40 -3.52 21.60
CA ASN A 254 -27.00 -4.81 22.18
C ASN A 254 -26.04 -4.61 23.36
N VAL A 255 -26.51 -3.92 24.40
CA VAL A 255 -25.73 -3.60 25.61
C VAL A 255 -25.07 -4.88 26.19
N GLY A 256 -23.77 -4.80 26.48
CA GLY A 256 -22.98 -5.90 27.02
C GLY A 256 -22.50 -6.95 25.99
N ARG A 257 -22.96 -6.89 24.74
CA ARG A 257 -22.45 -7.75 23.65
C ARG A 257 -21.29 -7.09 22.92
N ARG A 258 -20.51 -7.91 22.21
CA ARG A 258 -19.41 -7.50 21.32
C ARG A 258 -19.75 -7.93 19.89
N ILE A 259 -19.28 -7.18 18.90
CA ILE A 259 -19.39 -7.57 17.48
C ILE A 259 -18.29 -8.61 17.24
N THR A 260 -18.68 -9.85 16.96
CA THR A 260 -17.78 -10.90 16.52
C THR A 260 -17.76 -10.97 14.99
N GLN A 261 -16.91 -11.84 14.44
CA GLN A 261 -16.90 -12.13 13.00
C GLN A 261 -18.25 -12.60 12.42
N TYR A 262 -19.17 -13.13 13.25
CA TYR A 262 -20.49 -13.60 12.79
C TYR A 262 -21.52 -12.47 12.61
N GLU A 263 -21.26 -11.28 13.15
CA GLU A 263 -22.09 -10.08 12.94
C GLU A 263 -21.58 -9.22 11.78
N VAL A 264 -20.31 -9.39 11.36
CA VAL A 264 -19.65 -8.51 10.36
C VAL A 264 -20.39 -8.48 9.03
N VAL A 265 -20.87 -9.62 8.50
CA VAL A 265 -21.56 -9.65 7.20
C VAL A 265 -22.93 -8.99 7.27
N GLU A 266 -23.69 -9.16 8.36
CA GLU A 266 -24.97 -8.46 8.55
C GLU A 266 -24.78 -6.93 8.56
N LEU A 267 -23.81 -6.44 9.34
CA LEU A 267 -23.52 -5.01 9.46
C LEU A 267 -22.93 -4.44 8.17
N PHE A 268 -22.08 -5.20 7.49
CA PHE A 268 -21.57 -4.84 6.16
C PHE A 268 -22.68 -4.78 5.12
N THR A 269 -23.63 -5.72 5.14
CA THR A 269 -24.74 -5.78 4.19
C THR A 269 -25.64 -4.54 4.29
N LYS A 270 -25.98 -4.12 5.52
CA LYS A 270 -26.69 -2.85 5.77
C LYS A 270 -25.94 -1.64 5.21
N ALA A 271 -24.63 -1.58 5.45
CA ALA A 271 -23.78 -0.50 4.93
C ALA A 271 -23.62 -0.53 3.39
N PHE A 272 -23.47 -1.72 2.79
CA PHE A 272 -23.34 -1.93 1.36
C PHE A 272 -24.62 -1.51 0.63
N ASN A 273 -25.77 -2.06 1.02
CA ASN A 273 -27.08 -1.75 0.44
C ASN A 273 -27.42 -0.24 0.54
N ARG A 274 -26.88 0.47 1.55
CA ARG A 274 -27.03 1.91 1.72
C ARG A 274 -26.08 2.77 0.88
N VAL A 275 -24.89 2.27 0.53
CA VAL A 275 -23.81 3.05 -0.09
C VAL A 275 -23.61 2.74 -1.57
N SER A 276 -23.96 1.53 -2.03
CA SER A 276 -23.85 1.10 -3.43
C SER A 276 -24.83 1.85 -4.33
N ASN A 277 -24.39 2.96 -4.91
CA ASN A 277 -25.17 3.76 -5.86
C ASN A 277 -24.37 4.04 -7.14
N ILE A 278 -25.10 4.22 -8.25
CA ILE A 278 -24.52 4.34 -9.59
C ILE A 278 -23.55 5.53 -9.68
N GLU A 279 -23.89 6.66 -9.06
CA GLU A 279 -23.06 7.87 -9.07
C GLU A 279 -21.68 7.65 -8.45
N LYS A 280 -21.55 6.89 -7.36
CA LYS A 280 -20.25 6.63 -6.72
C LYS A 280 -19.32 5.84 -7.63
N ALA A 281 -19.85 4.84 -8.31
CA ALA A 281 -19.11 4.06 -9.29
C ALA A 281 -18.64 4.94 -10.46
N ALA A 282 -19.58 5.63 -11.12
CA ALA A 282 -19.27 6.51 -12.25
C ALA A 282 -18.30 7.65 -11.88
N ASN A 283 -18.46 8.25 -10.69
CA ASN A 283 -17.54 9.26 -10.16
C ASN A 283 -16.15 8.68 -9.86
N GLY A 284 -16.05 7.42 -9.42
CA GLY A 284 -14.77 6.74 -9.19
C GLY A 284 -13.97 6.57 -10.47
N PHE A 285 -14.63 6.09 -11.53
CA PHE A 285 -14.02 5.98 -12.86
C PHE A 285 -13.63 7.34 -13.46
N ARG A 286 -14.49 8.36 -13.35
CA ARG A 286 -14.20 9.72 -13.84
C ARG A 286 -13.08 10.40 -13.04
N ALA A 287 -12.95 10.10 -11.75
CA ALA A 287 -11.84 10.59 -10.92
C ALA A 287 -10.50 9.96 -11.33
N ALA A 288 -10.51 8.66 -11.68
CA ALA A 288 -9.33 7.93 -12.15
C ALA A 288 -8.96 8.20 -13.63
N GLY A 289 -9.85 8.84 -14.41
CA GLY A 289 -9.69 9.04 -15.86
C GLY A 289 -9.96 7.79 -16.71
N ILE A 290 -10.44 6.70 -16.11
CA ILE A 290 -10.61 5.40 -16.78
C ILE A 290 -11.91 5.36 -17.59
N TRP A 291 -13.00 5.95 -17.08
CA TRP A 291 -14.27 6.04 -17.80
C TRP A 291 -15.06 7.33 -17.47
N PRO A 292 -15.42 8.17 -18.47
CA PRO A 292 -14.90 8.16 -19.84
C PRO A 292 -13.37 8.22 -19.86
N LEU A 293 -12.75 7.69 -20.92
CA LEU A 293 -11.30 7.65 -21.05
C LEU A 293 -10.76 9.08 -21.19
N ASP A 294 -9.91 9.46 -20.24
CA ASP A 294 -9.27 10.77 -20.15
C ASP A 294 -7.78 10.57 -19.82
N ALA A 295 -6.94 10.54 -20.86
CA ALA A 295 -5.51 10.32 -20.73
C ALA A 295 -4.74 11.55 -20.21
N THR A 296 -5.32 12.76 -20.32
CA THR A 296 -4.70 14.01 -19.85
C THR A 296 -5.05 14.33 -18.39
N LYS A 297 -5.88 13.51 -17.74
CA LYS A 297 -6.40 13.62 -16.37
C LYS A 297 -5.41 14.07 -15.29
N PHE A 298 -4.14 13.73 -15.48
CA PHE A 298 -3.06 13.96 -14.50
C PHE A 298 -1.95 14.90 -15.00
N ASP A 299 -2.08 15.50 -16.19
CA ASP A 299 -0.99 16.29 -16.80
C ASP A 299 -0.57 17.49 -15.93
N GLU A 300 -1.51 18.26 -15.39
CA GLU A 300 -1.24 19.38 -14.45
C GLU A 300 -0.42 18.92 -13.23
N GLN A 301 -0.67 17.71 -12.74
CA GLN A 301 -0.05 17.16 -11.53
C GLN A 301 1.38 16.67 -11.79
N PHE A 302 1.76 16.47 -13.07
CA PHE A 302 3.14 16.23 -13.46
C PHE A 302 3.92 17.54 -13.68
N LEU A 303 3.24 18.62 -14.06
CA LEU A 303 3.86 19.95 -14.18
C LEU A 303 4.34 20.46 -12.81
N GLU A 304 3.53 20.32 -11.75
CA GLU A 304 3.95 20.65 -10.37
C GLU A 304 5.13 19.82 -9.85
N ALA A 305 5.42 18.65 -10.46
CA ALA A 305 6.54 17.80 -10.10
C ALA A 305 7.84 18.16 -10.85
N THR A 306 7.79 19.11 -11.78
CA THR A 306 8.93 19.56 -12.57
C THR A 306 9.42 20.90 -12.02
N SER A 307 10.43 20.86 -11.14
CA SER A 307 11.22 22.05 -10.78
C SER A 307 11.77 22.69 -12.06
N PRO A 308 11.92 24.03 -12.12
CA PRO A 308 12.35 24.71 -13.35
C PRO A 308 13.69 24.17 -13.85
N ASP A 309 13.75 23.87 -15.14
CA ASP A 309 14.95 23.35 -15.80
C ASP A 309 16.14 24.28 -15.57
N ILE A 310 17.23 23.72 -15.03
CA ILE A 310 18.53 24.37 -15.11
C ILE A 310 18.92 24.37 -16.58
N GLN A 311 18.76 25.53 -17.23
CA GLN A 311 19.24 25.73 -18.59
C GLN A 311 20.73 25.36 -18.66
N SER A 312 21.06 24.45 -19.57
CA SER A 312 22.43 24.03 -19.81
C SER A 312 23.29 25.23 -20.18
N ILE A 313 24.28 25.54 -19.34
CA ILE A 313 25.31 26.54 -19.64
C ILE A 313 25.94 26.17 -21.00
N PRO A 314 25.92 27.06 -22.01
CA PRO A 314 26.55 26.77 -23.29
C PRO A 314 28.05 26.60 -23.07
N SER A 315 28.56 25.40 -23.34
CA SER A 315 29.97 25.07 -23.21
C SER A 315 30.75 25.80 -24.30
N ASN A 316 31.44 26.88 -23.91
CA ASN A 316 32.31 27.63 -24.79
C ASN A 316 33.58 26.82 -25.11
N ASN A 317 33.51 25.97 -26.13
CA ASN A 317 34.67 25.29 -26.71
C ASN A 317 34.82 25.71 -28.18
N GLN A 318 35.94 26.34 -28.47
CA GLN A 318 36.36 26.67 -29.84
C GLN A 318 36.53 25.39 -30.66
N CYS A 319 35.98 25.37 -31.87
CA CYS A 319 36.56 24.56 -32.94
C CYS A 319 36.39 25.27 -34.28
N THR A 320 37.50 25.80 -34.79
CA THR A 320 37.62 26.47 -36.08
C THR A 320 37.52 25.45 -37.21
N GLN A 321 36.56 25.57 -38.13
CA GLN A 321 36.71 25.05 -39.51
C GLN A 321 36.11 26.02 -40.53
N VAL A 322 36.63 25.94 -41.75
CA VAL A 322 36.61 26.99 -42.79
C VAL A 322 35.81 26.54 -44.01
N ALA A 323 34.91 27.41 -44.48
CA ALA A 323 34.55 27.64 -45.89
C ALA A 323 33.67 28.91 -45.90
N GLN A 324 34.15 30.05 -46.38
CA GLN A 324 34.15 30.45 -47.80
C GLN A 324 32.77 30.37 -48.45
N GLU A 325 32.08 31.50 -48.53
CA GLU A 325 31.78 32.15 -49.81
C GLU A 325 31.61 33.67 -49.58
N ALA A 326 31.69 34.47 -50.66
CA ALA A 326 32.06 35.87 -50.57
C ALA A 326 31.16 36.83 -51.36
N HIS A 327 31.38 38.13 -51.11
CA HIS A 327 31.02 39.31 -51.90
C HIS A 327 29.63 39.98 -51.71
N THR A 328 29.70 41.19 -51.10
CA THR A 328 29.09 42.49 -51.50
C THR A 328 27.55 42.62 -51.52
N SER A 329 26.91 43.74 -51.13
CA SER A 329 27.34 45.16 -50.92
C SER A 329 26.54 45.78 -49.73
N GLU A 330 27.00 46.83 -49.02
CA GLU A 330 26.64 48.28 -49.16
C GLU A 330 25.12 48.57 -49.27
N GLU A 331 24.42 49.50 -48.58
CA GLU A 331 24.69 50.78 -47.86
C GLU A 331 23.74 50.91 -46.62
N LYS A 332 23.96 51.66 -45.51
CA LYS A 332 24.20 53.10 -45.21
C LYS A 332 22.98 54.06 -45.35
N GLY A 333 22.83 55.00 -44.40
CA GLY A 333 21.88 56.15 -44.41
C GLY A 333 20.63 55.93 -43.54
N THR A 334 20.47 56.41 -42.29
CA THR A 334 20.75 57.70 -41.62
C THR A 334 19.79 58.83 -41.99
N ILE A 335 19.15 59.44 -40.97
CA ILE A 335 18.89 60.89 -40.73
C ILE A 335 17.53 61.09 -39.99
N ALA A 336 17.58 61.89 -38.92
CA ALA A 336 16.45 62.43 -38.13
C ALA A 336 16.39 63.97 -38.39
N PRO A 337 15.93 64.86 -37.50
CA PRO A 337 14.93 64.78 -36.43
C PRO A 337 13.85 65.88 -36.55
N GLU A 338 12.90 65.95 -35.62
CA GLU A 338 12.43 67.26 -35.13
C GLU A 338 11.93 67.21 -33.67
N ALA A 339 12.02 68.34 -32.97
CA ALA A 339 11.84 68.48 -31.53
C ALA A 339 10.43 69.05 -31.19
N GLN A 340 9.95 69.26 -29.96
CA GLN A 340 10.51 69.33 -28.61
C GLN A 340 9.33 69.36 -27.61
N THR A 341 9.48 68.97 -26.32
CA THR A 341 9.01 69.73 -25.12
C THR A 341 9.42 69.00 -23.81
N ILE A 342 10.63 69.31 -23.33
CA ILE A 342 11.00 69.65 -21.94
C ILE A 342 10.24 68.98 -20.77
N LYS A 343 10.95 68.11 -20.00
CA LYS A 343 11.28 68.43 -18.59
C LYS A 343 12.42 67.60 -17.97
N SER A 344 13.50 68.32 -17.66
CA SER A 344 14.45 68.21 -16.55
C SER A 344 14.98 66.82 -16.11
N MET A 345 16.30 66.68 -16.20
CA MET A 345 17.12 65.63 -15.63
C MET A 345 17.80 66.14 -14.35
N CYS A 346 17.78 65.37 -13.25
CA CYS A 346 18.89 65.27 -12.29
C CYS A 346 18.74 64.07 -11.35
N GLN A 347 19.86 63.58 -10.82
CA GLN A 347 20.03 62.24 -10.26
C GLN A 347 19.67 62.14 -8.77
N ILE A 348 19.11 60.99 -8.35
CA ILE A 348 19.33 60.38 -7.03
C ILE A 348 19.59 58.88 -7.25
N THR A 349 20.53 58.32 -6.49
CA THR A 349 21.01 56.94 -6.61
C THR A 349 20.33 55.95 -5.66
N ASN A 350 20.26 54.69 -6.13
CA ASN A 350 20.28 53.42 -5.38
C ASN A 350 19.02 52.84 -4.70
N LEU A 351 19.07 51.49 -4.63
CA LEU A 351 18.35 50.51 -3.81
C LEU A 351 16.94 50.09 -4.25
N ASP A 352 16.86 48.95 -4.96
CA ASP A 352 16.28 47.71 -4.38
C ASP A 352 16.50 46.50 -5.33
N GLU A 353 17.62 45.78 -5.15
CA GLU A 353 17.76 44.38 -5.60
C GLU A 353 17.53 43.47 -4.39
N SER A 354 16.29 42.99 -4.22
CA SER A 354 15.94 42.07 -3.14
C SER A 354 16.23 40.62 -3.52
N ILE A 355 16.96 39.89 -2.68
CA ILE A 355 17.27 38.47 -2.86
C ILE A 355 15.97 37.64 -2.86
N PRO A 356 15.71 36.84 -3.92
CA PRO A 356 14.45 36.14 -4.08
C PRO A 356 14.28 35.00 -3.06
N LEU A 357 13.03 34.76 -2.67
CA LEU A 357 12.66 33.80 -1.62
C LEU A 357 13.12 32.35 -1.91
N THR A 358 13.35 32.02 -3.18
CA THR A 358 13.84 30.73 -3.68
C THR A 358 15.25 30.39 -3.21
N GLU A 359 16.13 31.38 -3.04
CA GLU A 359 17.51 31.15 -2.54
C GLU A 359 17.55 30.98 -1.02
N ILE A 360 16.52 31.48 -0.31
CA ILE A 360 16.44 31.51 1.15
C ILE A 360 15.72 30.26 1.71
N ALA A 361 14.94 29.58 0.87
CA ALA A 361 14.25 28.35 1.22
C ALA A 361 15.11 27.13 0.88
N ASN A 362 15.79 26.54 1.89
CA ASN A 362 16.40 25.22 1.76
C ASN A 362 15.33 24.15 1.46
N VAL A 363 15.02 23.97 0.18
CA VAL A 363 14.41 22.75 -0.35
C VAL A 363 15.47 21.65 -0.23
N PRO A 364 15.19 20.50 0.39
CA PRO A 364 16.18 19.45 0.51
C PRO A 364 16.53 18.89 -0.88
N GLU A 365 17.78 19.05 -1.30
CA GLU A 365 18.31 18.38 -2.48
C GLU A 365 18.21 16.86 -2.28
N ILE A 366 17.51 16.20 -3.21
CA ILE A 366 17.41 14.75 -3.24
C ILE A 366 18.69 14.22 -3.88
N SER A 367 19.74 14.08 -3.08
CA SER A 367 20.89 13.25 -3.46
C SER A 367 20.38 11.82 -3.72
N GLN A 368 20.45 11.36 -4.96
CA GLN A 368 20.01 10.02 -5.31
C GLN A 368 21.00 8.98 -4.75
N PRO A 369 20.60 8.11 -3.80
CA PRO A 369 21.46 7.02 -3.38
C PRO A 369 21.62 6.04 -4.55
N LYS A 370 22.87 5.69 -4.89
CA LYS A 370 23.19 4.68 -5.92
C LYS A 370 22.61 3.32 -5.49
N THR A 371 21.38 3.02 -5.88
CA THR A 371 20.72 1.75 -5.57
C THR A 371 21.35 0.60 -6.34
N ARG A 372 21.81 -0.43 -5.62
CA ARG A 372 22.17 -1.73 -6.21
C ARG A 372 20.97 -2.30 -6.95
N GLN A 373 21.16 -2.66 -8.23
CA GLN A 373 20.12 -3.25 -9.07
C GLN A 373 19.71 -4.63 -8.53
N THR A 374 18.56 -4.73 -7.87
CA THR A 374 17.87 -6.01 -7.63
C THR A 374 16.35 -5.84 -7.80
N SER A 375 15.74 -6.80 -8.49
CA SER A 375 14.34 -6.82 -9.00
C SER A 375 14.01 -5.86 -10.16
N ARG A 376 13.36 -6.41 -11.21
CA ARG A 376 12.74 -5.62 -12.30
C ARG A 376 11.54 -4.85 -11.73
N LYS A 377 11.50 -3.53 -11.93
CA LYS A 377 10.29 -2.73 -11.70
C LYS A 377 9.17 -3.26 -12.61
N ARG A 378 8.02 -3.65 -12.06
CA ARG A 378 6.84 -4.03 -12.84
C ARG A 378 6.12 -2.76 -13.31
N HIS A 379 5.79 -2.68 -14.60
CA HIS A 379 5.01 -1.58 -15.17
C HIS A 379 3.53 -1.97 -15.27
N SER A 380 2.64 -1.04 -15.63
CA SER A 380 1.27 -1.39 -16.03
C SER A 380 1.34 -2.36 -17.22
N THR A 381 0.63 -3.47 -17.10
CA THR A 381 0.70 -4.60 -18.04
C THR A 381 -0.70 -5.13 -18.33
N ILE A 382 -0.98 -5.46 -19.59
CA ILE A 382 -2.16 -6.24 -20.00
C ILE A 382 -1.85 -7.70 -19.65
N ILE A 383 -2.41 -8.19 -18.53
CA ILE A 383 -2.07 -9.50 -17.97
C ILE A 383 -2.49 -10.62 -18.94
N THR A 384 -3.57 -10.41 -19.70
CA THR A 384 -4.11 -11.38 -20.68
C THR A 384 -3.44 -11.32 -22.06
N SER A 385 -2.31 -10.61 -22.22
CA SER A 385 -1.58 -10.55 -23.50
C SER A 385 -0.69 -11.78 -23.73
N THR A 386 -0.48 -12.16 -24.99
CA THR A 386 0.32 -13.34 -25.39
C THR A 386 1.75 -13.34 -24.82
N PRO A 387 2.51 -12.22 -24.76
CA PRO A 387 3.85 -12.23 -24.17
C PRO A 387 3.88 -12.59 -22.67
N MET A 388 2.73 -12.63 -22.00
CA MET A 388 2.61 -12.99 -20.60
C MET A 388 2.35 -14.50 -20.38
N THR A 389 1.89 -15.27 -21.38
CA THR A 389 1.75 -16.74 -21.26
C THR A 389 3.10 -17.37 -20.97
N ASP A 390 4.07 -17.09 -21.83
CA ASP A 390 5.37 -17.76 -21.83
C ASP A 390 6.13 -17.46 -20.52
N ALA A 391 5.99 -16.23 -20.02
CA ALA A 391 6.55 -15.80 -18.73
C ALA A 391 5.84 -16.45 -17.52
N LEU A 392 4.52 -16.66 -17.59
CA LEU A 392 3.76 -17.35 -16.53
C LEU A 392 4.03 -18.85 -16.54
N GLU A 393 4.08 -19.48 -17.72
CA GLU A 393 4.45 -20.88 -17.89
C GLU A 393 5.89 -21.14 -17.44
N GLU A 394 6.86 -20.29 -17.81
CA GLU A 394 8.24 -20.40 -17.32
C GLU A 394 8.31 -20.23 -15.79
N LYS A 395 7.55 -19.28 -15.21
CA LYS A 395 7.44 -19.10 -13.75
C LYS A 395 6.85 -20.34 -13.07
N GLU A 396 5.82 -20.96 -13.65
CA GLU A 396 5.19 -22.16 -13.10
C GLU A 396 6.08 -23.40 -13.25
N GLN A 397 6.74 -23.59 -14.39
CA GLN A 397 7.76 -24.62 -14.58
C GLN A 397 8.91 -24.45 -13.58
N LYS A 398 9.36 -23.22 -13.31
CA LYS A 398 10.33 -22.92 -12.25
C LYS A 398 9.78 -23.22 -10.84
N ARG A 399 8.49 -22.99 -10.57
CA ARG A 399 7.84 -23.35 -9.30
C ARG A 399 7.78 -24.86 -9.13
N LYS A 400 7.24 -25.59 -10.10
CA LYS A 400 7.18 -27.06 -10.15
C LYS A 400 8.57 -27.69 -10.01
N LYS A 401 9.59 -27.18 -10.72
CA LYS A 401 10.99 -27.62 -10.54
C LYS A 401 11.51 -27.38 -9.12
N LYS A 402 11.21 -26.23 -8.49
CA LYS A 402 11.60 -25.97 -7.08
C LYS A 402 10.87 -26.85 -6.07
N GLU A 403 9.58 -27.11 -6.28
CA GLU A 403 8.79 -28.02 -5.46
C GLU A 403 9.31 -29.46 -5.60
N GLN A 404 9.63 -29.89 -6.81
CA GLN A 404 10.20 -31.21 -7.10
C GLN A 404 11.65 -31.35 -6.60
N ILE A 405 12.46 -30.29 -6.63
CA ILE A 405 13.79 -30.26 -5.98
C ILE A 405 13.61 -30.39 -4.46
N LYS A 406 12.73 -29.62 -3.81
CA LYS A 406 12.47 -29.76 -2.37
C LYS A 406 11.94 -31.16 -1.99
N PHE A 407 11.08 -31.74 -2.83
CA PHE A 407 10.58 -33.10 -2.64
C PHE A 407 11.70 -34.13 -2.76
N ASN A 408 12.55 -34.01 -3.79
CA ASN A 408 13.71 -34.87 -4.00
C ASN A 408 14.78 -34.67 -2.91
N GLU A 409 15.00 -33.46 -2.40
CA GLU A 409 15.89 -33.18 -1.26
C GLU A 409 15.35 -33.84 0.02
N ASN A 410 14.03 -33.79 0.24
CA ASN A 410 13.39 -34.48 1.37
C ASN A 410 13.48 -36.02 1.23
N ILE A 411 13.36 -36.57 0.01
CA ILE A 411 13.59 -38.00 -0.26
C ILE A 411 15.06 -38.35 -0.03
N VAL A 412 16.01 -37.62 -0.64
CA VAL A 412 17.45 -37.86 -0.47
C VAL A 412 17.89 -37.71 0.99
N ASN A 413 17.28 -36.82 1.77
CA ASN A 413 17.54 -36.71 3.21
C ASN A 413 16.91 -37.85 4.03
N LYS A 414 15.84 -38.47 3.53
CA LYS A 414 15.26 -39.70 4.09
C LYS A 414 16.14 -40.91 3.74
N ASP A 415 16.53 -41.07 2.47
CA ASP A 415 17.44 -42.12 2.00
C ASP A 415 18.83 -42.00 2.67
N LYS A 416 19.34 -40.79 2.92
CA LYS A 416 20.57 -40.59 3.70
C LYS A 416 20.42 -40.96 5.19
N LYS A 417 19.23 -40.86 5.76
CA LYS A 417 18.92 -41.41 7.10
C LYS A 417 18.87 -42.94 7.05
N ASP A 418 18.24 -43.50 6.02
CA ASP A 418 18.09 -44.95 5.89
C ASP A 418 19.41 -45.65 5.52
N VAL A 419 20.27 -45.04 4.70
CA VAL A 419 21.66 -45.49 4.45
C VAL A 419 22.55 -45.31 5.69
N LYS A 420 22.34 -44.27 6.51
CA LYS A 420 23.00 -44.19 7.83
C LYS A 420 22.54 -45.30 8.78
N ASN A 421 21.26 -45.68 8.76
CA ASN A 421 20.73 -46.80 9.52
C ASN A 421 21.30 -48.15 9.03
N LEU A 422 21.42 -48.35 7.71
CA LEU A 422 22.04 -49.54 7.10
C LEU A 422 23.52 -49.70 7.48
N LYS A 423 24.31 -48.61 7.42
CA LYS A 423 25.70 -48.62 7.91
C LYS A 423 25.80 -48.82 9.43
N PHE A 424 24.75 -48.52 10.18
CA PHE A 424 24.67 -48.82 11.62
C PHE A 424 24.27 -50.28 11.90
N SER A 425 23.58 -50.96 10.97
CA SER A 425 23.36 -52.41 11.04
C SER A 425 24.61 -53.22 10.68
N GLU A 426 25.39 -52.83 9.66
CA GLU A 426 26.65 -53.52 9.32
C GLU A 426 27.66 -53.45 10.49
N ASN A 427 27.78 -52.30 11.15
CA ASN A 427 28.61 -52.14 12.34
C ASN A 427 28.07 -52.85 13.61
N LYS A 428 26.85 -53.41 13.58
CA LYS A 428 26.27 -54.12 14.73
C LYS A 428 26.64 -55.60 14.81
N ASN A 429 26.96 -56.23 13.67
CA ASN A 429 27.36 -57.65 13.63
C ASN A 429 28.71 -57.95 14.32
N ASN A 430 29.45 -56.92 14.75
CA ASN A 430 30.69 -57.08 15.52
C ASN A 430 30.53 -56.82 17.04
N LYS A 431 29.30 -56.57 17.53
CA LYS A 431 29.01 -56.40 18.98
C LYS A 431 27.71 -57.09 19.42
N GLU A 432 27.52 -58.34 19.02
CA GLU A 432 26.70 -59.27 19.80
C GLU A 432 27.46 -59.73 21.05
N LYS A 433 27.35 -58.94 22.13
CA LYS A 433 27.39 -59.49 23.49
C LYS A 433 26.47 -58.68 24.41
N LYS A 434 25.29 -59.28 24.65
CA LYS A 434 24.26 -58.92 25.64
C LYS A 434 23.53 -57.58 25.44
N ASN A 435 22.48 -57.65 24.61
CA ASN A 435 21.08 -57.41 25.01
C ASN A 435 20.84 -56.54 26.27
N THR A 436 20.33 -55.32 26.10
CA THR A 436 18.90 -54.90 26.24
C THR A 436 18.43 -54.77 27.70
N GLU A 437 17.75 -53.71 28.13
CA GLU A 437 17.09 -52.58 27.42
C GLU A 437 17.65 -51.19 27.89
N LYS A 438 17.09 -49.99 27.65
CA LYS A 438 15.86 -49.53 26.94
C LYS A 438 16.02 -48.12 26.34
N VAL A 439 15.62 -48.01 25.06
CA VAL A 439 15.07 -46.86 24.30
C VAL A 439 14.86 -45.52 25.08
N LYS A 440 15.37 -44.36 24.64
CA LYS A 440 14.85 -43.53 23.51
C LYS A 440 15.82 -42.42 23.06
N SER A 441 15.68 -41.93 21.83
CA SER A 441 16.59 -40.98 21.16
C SER A 441 16.07 -39.53 21.10
N LYS A 442 16.96 -38.55 21.31
CA LYS A 442 16.69 -37.10 21.23
C LYS A 442 16.08 -36.63 19.89
N SER A 443 14.96 -35.92 19.97
CA SER A 443 14.52 -34.92 18.99
C SER A 443 15.05 -33.53 19.37
N GLN A 444 14.92 -32.54 18.48
CA GLN A 444 15.07 -31.13 18.88
C GLN A 444 13.91 -30.80 19.83
N GLU A 445 14.21 -30.52 21.09
CA GLU A 445 13.20 -30.23 22.11
C GLU A 445 12.80 -28.76 21.98
N GLU A 446 11.54 -28.52 21.59
CA GLU A 446 10.92 -27.21 21.70
C GLU A 446 10.56 -26.99 23.18
N HIS A 447 11.16 -25.99 23.83
CA HIS A 447 10.89 -25.67 25.23
C HIS A 447 9.71 -24.68 25.31
N PHE A 448 8.76 -25.00 26.18
CA PHE A 448 7.58 -24.19 26.50
C PHE A 448 7.58 -23.90 28.01
N CYS A 449 7.11 -22.72 28.40
CA CYS A 449 6.97 -22.34 29.81
C CYS A 449 5.83 -23.14 30.44
N LEU A 450 6.12 -23.95 31.47
CA LEU A 450 5.17 -24.85 32.13
C LEU A 450 3.98 -24.18 32.85
N ILE A 451 3.90 -22.85 32.86
CA ILE A 451 2.79 -22.07 33.46
C ILE A 451 1.98 -21.30 32.42
N CYS A 452 2.62 -20.57 31.50
CA CYS A 452 1.91 -19.75 30.49
C CYS A 452 1.81 -20.42 29.10
N ASP A 453 2.43 -21.58 28.89
CA ASP A 453 2.49 -22.32 27.62
C ASP A 453 3.12 -21.52 26.45
N GLU A 454 3.83 -20.44 26.76
CA GLU A 454 4.58 -19.66 25.77
C GLU A 454 5.86 -20.39 25.38
N LYS A 455 6.21 -20.31 24.09
CA LYS A 455 7.37 -20.97 23.50
C LYS A 455 8.64 -20.15 23.73
N TYR A 456 9.76 -20.83 23.97
CA TYR A 456 11.08 -20.20 23.97
C TYR A 456 11.41 -19.64 22.57
N GLU A 457 11.59 -18.32 22.47
CA GLU A 457 11.97 -17.62 21.23
C GLU A 457 13.31 -16.89 21.42
N GLU A 458 14.18 -16.94 20.40
CA GLU A 458 15.42 -16.15 20.35
C GLU A 458 15.23 -14.86 19.55
N PRO A 459 15.77 -13.70 20.00
CA PRO A 459 16.58 -13.51 21.20
C PRO A 459 15.74 -13.52 22.49
N ILE A 460 16.33 -14.03 23.57
CA ILE A 460 15.69 -14.13 24.90
C ILE A 460 15.24 -12.74 25.38
N ILE A 461 13.93 -12.58 25.63
CA ILE A 461 13.33 -11.33 26.11
C ILE A 461 13.12 -11.35 27.65
N GLU A 462 12.94 -12.54 28.23
CA GLU A 462 12.70 -12.76 29.66
C GLU A 462 13.53 -13.94 30.16
N ASP A 463 13.87 -13.99 31.45
CA ASP A 463 14.73 -15.04 32.02
C ASP A 463 13.98 -16.36 32.25
N TRP A 464 14.63 -17.50 31.94
CA TRP A 464 14.08 -18.85 32.03
C TRP A 464 14.85 -19.70 33.05
N ILE A 465 14.10 -20.50 33.84
CA ILE A 465 14.65 -21.39 34.87
C ILE A 465 14.12 -22.82 34.70
N MET A 466 14.98 -23.83 34.91
CA MET A 466 14.66 -25.25 34.73
C MET A 466 14.50 -25.95 36.08
N CYS A 467 13.40 -26.68 36.26
CA CYS A 467 13.16 -27.44 37.49
C CYS A 467 14.06 -28.68 37.58
N TYR A 468 14.77 -28.87 38.71
CA TYR A 468 15.67 -30.02 38.85
C TYR A 468 14.93 -31.39 38.91
N LYS A 469 13.69 -31.44 39.39
CA LYS A 469 12.90 -32.68 39.57
C LYS A 469 12.30 -33.18 38.25
N CYS A 470 11.72 -32.29 37.43
CA CYS A 470 11.04 -32.66 36.17
C CYS A 470 11.77 -32.25 34.88
N GLN A 471 12.85 -31.46 34.96
CA GLN A 471 13.65 -30.96 33.83
C GLN A 471 12.82 -30.12 32.80
N LEU A 472 11.66 -29.61 33.21
CA LEU A 472 10.85 -28.65 32.45
C LEU A 472 11.25 -27.22 32.81
N TRP A 473 10.96 -26.29 31.90
CA TRP A 473 11.33 -24.88 32.04
C TRP A 473 10.12 -23.97 32.32
N ALA A 474 10.37 -22.88 33.04
CA ALA A 474 9.43 -21.79 33.28
C ALA A 474 10.12 -20.43 33.05
N HIS A 475 9.38 -19.38 32.72
CA HIS A 475 9.84 -18.02 32.97
C HIS A 475 10.01 -17.81 34.48
N GLU A 476 11.09 -17.16 34.92
CA GLU A 476 11.34 -16.88 36.34
C GLU A 476 10.19 -16.09 36.99
N LYS A 477 9.55 -15.19 36.22
CA LYS A 477 8.39 -14.39 36.66
C LYS A 477 7.06 -15.16 36.72
N CYS A 478 6.96 -16.33 36.08
CA CYS A 478 5.72 -17.09 36.00
C CYS A 478 5.54 -18.12 37.12
N THR A 479 6.56 -18.34 37.94
CA THR A 479 6.58 -19.36 39.00
C THR A 479 6.86 -18.75 40.36
N SER A 480 6.37 -19.40 41.42
CA SER A 480 6.68 -19.05 42.81
C SER A 480 7.61 -20.08 43.48
N GLY A 481 8.17 -21.01 42.70
CA GLY A 481 8.83 -22.20 43.20
C GLY A 481 10.12 -21.94 43.98
N GLU A 482 10.35 -22.75 45.01
CA GLU A 482 11.44 -22.52 45.97
C GLU A 482 12.83 -22.91 45.42
N SER A 483 13.83 -22.10 45.81
CA SER A 483 15.25 -22.40 45.59
C SER A 483 15.77 -23.34 46.68
N THR A 484 15.85 -24.63 46.37
CA THR A 484 16.37 -25.64 47.29
C THR A 484 17.89 -25.82 47.16
N SER A 485 18.53 -26.51 48.10
CA SER A 485 19.96 -26.88 48.01
C SER A 485 20.32 -27.80 46.83
N LYS A 486 19.32 -28.31 46.10
CA LYS A 486 19.48 -29.10 44.86
C LYS A 486 19.15 -28.31 43.58
N GLY A 487 18.81 -27.02 43.72
CA GLY A 487 18.34 -26.16 42.64
C GLY A 487 16.85 -25.79 42.79
N TYR A 488 16.33 -25.08 41.79
CA TYR A 488 14.94 -24.62 41.76
C TYR A 488 13.94 -25.77 41.52
N LEU A 489 12.86 -25.77 42.30
CA LEU A 489 11.75 -26.72 42.24
C LEU A 489 10.48 -25.98 41.80
N CYS A 490 9.82 -26.40 40.72
CA CYS A 490 8.62 -25.71 40.24
C CYS A 490 7.38 -26.05 41.08
N ASP A 491 6.37 -25.17 40.99
CA ASP A 491 5.11 -25.24 41.74
C ASP A 491 4.30 -26.54 41.50
N LEU A 492 4.58 -27.26 40.40
CA LEU A 492 3.99 -28.57 40.06
C LEU A 492 4.79 -29.77 40.59
N CYS A 493 5.85 -29.51 41.35
CA CYS A 493 6.85 -30.49 41.78
C CYS A 493 7.26 -30.32 43.25
N SER A 494 7.00 -29.16 43.86
CA SER A 494 6.67 -29.03 45.27
C SER A 494 5.30 -29.68 45.50
N ASP A 495 5.28 -30.73 46.32
CA ASP A 495 4.05 -31.46 46.70
C ASP A 495 3.23 -30.69 47.75
#